data_AF-A0A2V9KCN1-F1
#
_entry.id   AF-A0A2V9KCN1-F1
#
_cell.length_a   1.000
_cell.length_b   1.000
_cell.length_c   1.000
_cell.angle_alpha   90.00
_cell.angle_beta   90.00
_cell.angle_gamma   90.00
#
_symmetry.space_group_name_H-M   'P 1'
#
loop_
_entity.id
_entity.type
_entity.pdbx_description
1 polymer ?
#
loop_
_entity_poly.entity_id
_entity_poly.type
_entity_poly.pdbx_seq_one_letter_code
_entity_poly.pdbx_strand_id
1 'polypeptide(L)'
;MTNATAAIMALGADARFDLSKSYWLVAGIAGVDPEDASIGSAAWANYVLDGDLVREFDARESPAGWPYGRLPIGATAPNRLPEVARWETVVYELNRKLAAWAFNLTHDVVLIDTPELAAYRAKYSEHPNARRPPFVLQGDSLGSSTFWHGRILN
;
A
#
# COMPACT_ATOMS: atom_id res chain seq x y z
N MET A 1 0.05 7.70 11.45
CA MET A 1 -0.60 8.57 10.45
C MET A 1 -0.87 10.01 10.93
N THR A 2 -0.84 10.29 12.25
CA THR A 2 -1.17 11.60 12.84
C THR A 2 -0.26 12.77 12.40
N ASN A 3 1.05 12.55 12.30
CA ASN A 3 2.00 13.62 11.96
C ASN A 3 1.78 14.17 10.55
N ALA A 4 1.56 13.31 9.55
CA ALA A 4 1.30 13.72 8.17
C ALA A 4 -0.01 14.52 8.08
N THR A 5 -1.07 14.03 8.73
CA THR A 5 -2.37 14.72 8.77
C THR A 5 -2.23 16.11 9.39
N ALA A 6 -1.60 16.21 10.56
CA ALA A 6 -1.40 17.48 11.26
C ALA A 6 -0.58 18.48 10.42
N ALA A 7 0.50 18.02 9.79
CA ALA A 7 1.35 18.87 8.95
C ALA A 7 0.61 19.41 7.71
N ILE A 8 -0.14 18.55 7.01
CA ILE A 8 -0.89 18.95 5.82
C ILE A 8 -2.06 19.87 6.19
N MET A 9 -2.76 19.59 7.29
CA MET A 9 -3.83 20.48 7.79
C MET A 9 -3.27 21.85 8.20
N ALA A 10 -2.12 21.88 8.88
CA ALA A 10 -1.47 23.14 9.24
C ALA A 10 -1.09 23.95 7.99
N LEU A 11 -0.53 23.31 6.97
CA LEU A 11 -0.19 23.94 5.70
C LEU A 11 -1.44 24.44 4.95
N GLY A 12 -2.50 23.64 4.91
CA GLY A 12 -3.75 23.99 4.20
C GLY A 12 -4.58 25.07 4.89
N ALA A 13 -4.47 25.21 6.21
CA ALA A 13 -5.16 26.25 6.98
C ALA A 13 -4.38 27.58 7.04
N ASP A 14 -3.12 27.58 6.62
CA ASP A 14 -2.28 28.76 6.64
C ASP A 14 -2.57 29.67 5.45
N ALA A 15 -3.21 30.81 5.71
CA ALA A 15 -3.62 31.78 4.70
C ALA A 15 -2.47 32.39 3.86
N ARG A 16 -1.20 32.15 4.24
CA ARG A 16 -0.04 32.58 3.47
C ARG A 16 0.16 31.75 2.19
N PHE A 17 -0.45 30.58 2.09
CA PHE A 17 -0.31 29.68 0.95
C PHE A 17 -1.65 29.53 0.21
N ASP A 18 -1.65 29.80 -1.10
CA ASP A 18 -2.76 29.43 -2.00
C ASP A 18 -2.43 28.10 -2.69
N LEU A 19 -3.11 27.04 -2.26
CA LEU A 19 -2.92 25.67 -2.77
C LEU A 19 -3.98 25.26 -3.80
N SER A 20 -4.80 26.22 -4.28
CA SER A 20 -5.90 25.96 -5.23
C SER A 20 -5.42 25.41 -6.59
N LYS A 21 -4.14 25.62 -6.92
CA LYS A 21 -3.49 25.14 -8.15
C LYS A 21 -2.21 24.37 -7.84
N SER A 22 -2.32 23.36 -6.98
CA SER A 22 -1.19 22.52 -6.57
C SER A 22 -1.41 21.05 -6.91
N TYR A 23 -0.29 20.35 -7.15
CA TYR A 23 -0.25 18.88 -7.18
C TYR A 23 0.45 18.36 -5.94
N TRP A 24 -0.08 17.27 -5.39
CA TRP A 24 0.52 16.58 -4.26
C TRP A 24 1.13 15.28 -4.75
N LEU A 25 2.43 15.11 -4.51
CA LEU A 25 3.14 13.86 -4.72
C LEU A 25 3.60 13.34 -3.36
N VAL A 26 3.12 12.15 -3.00
CA VAL A 26 3.55 11.47 -1.78
C VAL A 26 4.54 10.38 -2.17
N ALA A 27 5.79 10.55 -1.78
CA ALA A 27 6.84 9.56 -1.98
C ALA A 27 7.19 8.92 -0.64
N GLY A 28 7.23 7.60 -0.60
CA GLY A 28 7.52 6.83 0.60
C GLY A 28 8.05 5.45 0.27
N ILE A 29 8.45 4.72 1.31
CA ILE A 29 8.78 3.30 1.22
C ILE A 29 7.58 2.47 1.67
N ALA A 30 7.40 1.32 1.05
CA ALA A 30 6.33 0.38 1.38
C ALA A 30 6.84 -1.06 1.31
N GLY A 31 6.12 -1.96 1.98
CA GLY A 31 6.19 -3.39 1.67
C GLY A 31 5.47 -3.69 0.35
N VAL A 32 5.74 -4.85 -0.23
CA VAL A 32 5.06 -5.35 -1.43
C VAL A 32 4.86 -6.85 -1.30
N ASP A 33 3.76 -7.36 -1.85
CA ASP A 33 3.55 -8.79 -2.01
C ASP A 33 4.69 -9.35 -2.91
N PRO A 34 5.45 -10.36 -2.47
CA PRO A 34 6.51 -10.96 -3.28
C PRO A 34 5.99 -11.60 -4.58
N GLU A 35 4.70 -11.91 -4.68
CA GLU A 35 4.07 -12.33 -5.93
C GLU A 35 4.05 -11.22 -6.99
N ASP A 36 4.14 -9.94 -6.58
CA ASP A 36 3.98 -8.79 -7.49
C ASP A 36 5.29 -8.10 -7.84
N ALA A 37 6.19 -7.89 -6.86
CA ALA A 37 7.42 -7.13 -7.12
C ALA A 37 8.60 -7.52 -6.20
N SER A 38 9.79 -7.07 -6.61
CA SER A 38 11.03 -7.25 -5.87
C SER A 38 11.39 -6.03 -5.02
N ILE A 39 12.20 -6.26 -3.97
CA ILE A 39 12.79 -5.19 -3.16
C ILE A 39 13.48 -4.15 -4.05
N GLY A 40 13.26 -2.87 -3.76
CA GLY A 40 13.80 -1.75 -4.54
C GLY A 40 12.93 -1.31 -5.72
N SER A 41 11.86 -2.04 -6.04
CA SER A 41 10.88 -1.62 -7.05
C SER A 41 10.07 -0.39 -6.60
N ALA A 42 9.50 0.34 -7.55
CA ALA A 42 8.73 1.56 -7.29
C ALA A 42 7.35 1.50 -7.95
N ALA A 43 6.29 1.77 -7.20
CA ALA A 43 4.92 1.68 -7.68
C ALA A 43 4.23 3.05 -7.77
N TRP A 44 3.54 3.30 -8.88
CA TRP A 44 2.56 4.39 -8.99
C TRP A 44 1.18 3.90 -8.57
N ALA A 45 0.58 4.54 -7.58
CA ALA A 45 -0.73 4.18 -7.05
C ALA A 45 -1.88 4.95 -7.72
N ASN A 46 -3.00 4.24 -7.93
CA ASN A 46 -4.27 4.86 -8.33
C ASN A 46 -5.18 5.07 -7.13
N TYR A 47 -5.04 4.25 -6.10
CA TYR A 47 -5.78 4.34 -4.85
C TYR A 47 -4.84 4.26 -3.65
N VAL A 48 -5.27 4.90 -2.57
CA VAL A 48 -4.74 4.67 -1.22
C VAL A 48 -5.88 4.12 -0.37
N LEU A 49 -5.64 3.01 0.31
CA LEU A 49 -6.58 2.37 1.21
C LEU A 49 -6.11 2.56 2.65
N ASP A 50 -7.03 2.86 3.56
CA ASP A 50 -6.81 2.79 5.00
C ASP A 50 -7.01 1.34 5.47
N GLY A 51 -5.91 0.68 5.87
CA GLY A 51 -5.89 -0.68 6.37
C GLY A 51 -6.09 -0.82 7.88
N ASP A 52 -6.24 0.29 8.61
CA ASP A 52 -6.39 0.28 10.07
C ASP A 52 -7.85 0.23 10.52
N LEU A 53 -8.80 0.69 9.69
CA LEU A 53 -10.23 0.62 10.01
C LEU A 53 -10.79 -0.80 9.78
N VAL A 54 -10.35 -1.73 10.61
CA VAL A 54 -10.71 -3.16 10.57
C VAL A 54 -11.10 -3.66 11.97
N ARG A 55 -11.89 -4.73 12.01
CA ARG A 55 -12.07 -5.54 13.23
C ARG A 55 -11.03 -6.64 13.24
N GLU A 56 -10.38 -6.83 14.38
CA GLU A 56 -9.44 -7.92 14.58
C GLU A 56 -9.94 -8.83 15.69
N PHE A 57 -9.94 -10.13 15.41
CA PHE A 57 -10.13 -11.19 16.38
C PHE A 57 -8.77 -11.69 16.82
N ASP A 58 -8.62 -11.98 18.12
CA ASP A 58 -7.44 -12.70 18.61
C ASP A 58 -7.31 -14.02 17.82
N ALA A 59 -6.11 -14.30 17.32
CA ALA A 59 -5.87 -15.50 16.51
C ALA A 59 -6.19 -16.80 17.28
N ARG A 60 -6.13 -16.78 18.62
CA ARG A 60 -6.44 -17.92 19.50
C ARG A 60 -7.93 -18.13 19.69
N GLU A 61 -8.74 -17.09 19.47
CA GLU A 61 -10.19 -17.08 19.66
C GLU A 61 -10.95 -17.02 18.33
N SER A 62 -10.22 -16.87 17.22
CA SER A 62 -10.79 -16.88 15.88
C SER A 62 -11.50 -18.21 15.61
N PRO A 63 -12.70 -18.19 14.98
CA PRO A 63 -13.42 -19.41 14.65
C PRO A 63 -12.56 -20.42 13.89
N ALA A 64 -12.72 -21.71 14.22
CA ALA A 64 -11.95 -22.77 13.59
C ALA A 64 -12.12 -22.75 12.05
N GLY A 65 -11.00 -22.82 11.33
CA GLY A 65 -10.96 -22.78 9.87
C GLY A 65 -10.90 -21.37 9.25
N TRP A 66 -10.94 -20.31 10.05
CA TRP A 66 -10.65 -18.97 9.53
C TRP A 66 -9.17 -18.84 9.16
N PRO A 67 -8.84 -18.42 7.92
CA PRO A 67 -7.45 -18.23 7.52
C PRO A 67 -6.78 -17.06 8.24
N TYR A 68 -7.56 -16.04 8.65
CA TYR A 68 -7.08 -14.85 9.34
C TYR A 68 -8.20 -14.19 10.16
N GLY A 69 -7.84 -13.40 11.17
CA GLY A 69 -8.76 -12.75 12.11
C GLY A 69 -9.04 -11.27 11.83
N ARG A 70 -8.46 -10.66 10.79
CA ARG A 70 -8.66 -9.24 10.44
C ARG A 70 -9.71 -9.10 9.34
N LEU A 71 -10.78 -8.36 9.62
CA LEU A 71 -11.93 -8.19 8.74
C LEU A 71 -12.26 -6.71 8.55
N PRO A 72 -12.72 -6.28 7.36
CA PRO A 72 -13.35 -4.98 7.19
C PRO A 72 -14.50 -4.76 8.18
N ILE A 73 -14.71 -3.52 8.64
CA ILE A 73 -15.88 -3.19 9.46
C ILE A 73 -17.16 -3.60 8.71
N GLY A 74 -18.03 -4.34 9.39
CA GLY A 74 -19.28 -4.87 8.82
C GLY A 74 -19.18 -6.29 8.26
N ALA A 75 -17.99 -6.79 7.92
CA ALA A 75 -17.83 -8.16 7.44
C ALA A 75 -18.02 -9.17 8.58
N THR A 76 -18.61 -10.34 8.26
CA THR A 76 -18.95 -11.39 9.23
C THR A 76 -18.03 -12.60 9.18
N ALA A 77 -17.20 -12.73 8.13
CA ALA A 77 -16.19 -13.78 7.99
C ALA A 77 -15.09 -13.35 6.99
N PRO A 78 -13.94 -14.04 6.96
CA PRO A 78 -12.91 -13.88 5.93
C PRO A 78 -13.46 -14.02 4.52
N ASN A 79 -12.87 -13.31 3.56
CA ASN A 79 -13.29 -13.31 2.15
C ASN A 79 -14.78 -12.96 1.93
N ARG A 80 -15.39 -12.20 2.84
CA ARG A 80 -16.75 -11.68 2.71
C ARG A 80 -16.72 -10.17 2.79
N LEU A 81 -17.33 -9.50 1.82
CA LEU A 81 -17.55 -8.07 1.89
C LEU A 81 -18.66 -7.75 2.89
N PRO A 82 -18.58 -6.60 3.59
CA PRO A 82 -19.68 -6.12 4.42
C PRO A 82 -20.92 -5.82 3.55
N GLU A 83 -22.12 -6.11 4.06
CA GLU A 83 -23.38 -5.74 3.38
C GLU A 83 -23.55 -4.22 3.27
N VAL A 84 -23.09 -3.50 4.30
CA VAL A 84 -23.00 -2.04 4.29
C VAL A 84 -21.55 -1.66 4.56
N ALA A 85 -20.91 -1.09 3.54
CA ALA A 85 -19.53 -0.64 3.63
C ALA A 85 -19.45 0.88 3.75
N ARG A 86 -18.46 1.37 4.49
CA ARG A 86 -18.09 2.79 4.56
C ARG A 86 -16.81 3.02 3.77
N TRP A 87 -16.86 2.76 2.46
CA TRP A 87 -15.68 2.86 1.60
C TRP A 87 -15.16 4.30 1.53
N GLU A 88 -16.03 5.29 1.70
CA GLU A 88 -15.72 6.72 1.62
C GLU A 88 -14.71 7.20 2.67
N THR A 89 -14.51 6.46 3.77
CA THR A 89 -13.53 6.80 4.80
C THR A 89 -12.26 5.95 4.72
N VAL A 90 -12.21 4.95 3.83
CA VAL A 90 -11.10 3.98 3.76
C VAL A 90 -10.53 3.77 2.36
N VAL A 91 -11.17 4.27 1.31
CA VAL A 91 -10.69 4.19 -0.07
C VAL A 91 -10.60 5.60 -0.63
N TYR A 92 -9.40 6.01 -0.99
CA TYR A 92 -9.10 7.33 -1.53
C TYR A 92 -8.60 7.17 -2.97
N GLU A 93 -9.41 7.55 -3.94
CA GLU A 93 -9.00 7.60 -5.35
C GLU A 93 -8.04 8.77 -5.57
N LEU A 94 -6.87 8.47 -6.15
CA LEU A 94 -5.89 9.46 -6.58
C LEU A 94 -6.16 9.92 -8.02
N ASN A 95 -5.41 10.93 -8.48
CA ASN A 95 -5.51 11.35 -9.87
C ASN A 95 -4.89 10.29 -10.81
N ARG A 96 -5.73 9.37 -11.29
CA ARG A 96 -5.33 8.25 -12.15
C ARG A 96 -4.69 8.68 -13.46
N LYS A 97 -5.11 9.83 -14.02
CA LYS A 97 -4.50 10.37 -15.25
C LYS A 97 -3.06 10.82 -14.99
N LEU A 98 -2.82 11.48 -13.84
CA LEU A 98 -1.48 11.88 -13.44
C LEU A 98 -0.60 10.68 -13.11
N ALA A 99 -1.14 9.67 -12.41
CA ALA A 99 -0.42 8.43 -12.11
C ALA A 99 -0.04 7.66 -13.39
N ALA A 100 -0.97 7.52 -14.34
CA ALA A 100 -0.70 6.89 -15.63
C ALA A 100 0.32 7.67 -16.47
N TRP A 101 0.23 9.00 -16.48
CA TRP A 101 1.24 9.85 -17.13
C TRP A 101 2.62 9.66 -16.51
N ALA A 102 2.73 9.66 -15.17
CA ALA A 102 3.99 9.48 -14.48
C ALA A 102 4.58 8.07 -14.70
N PHE A 103 3.73 7.04 -14.69
CA PHE A 103 4.13 5.68 -15.03
C PHE A 103 4.67 5.59 -16.46
N ASN A 104 3.97 6.15 -17.45
CA ASN A 104 4.43 6.13 -18.84
C ASN A 104 5.80 6.81 -19.03
N LEU A 105 6.10 7.84 -18.22
CA LEU A 105 7.42 8.49 -18.24
C LEU A 105 8.52 7.67 -17.57
N THR A 106 8.17 6.76 -16.66
CA THR A 106 9.14 6.17 -15.71
C THR A 106 9.25 4.65 -15.79
N HIS A 107 8.35 3.95 -16.48
CA HIS A 107 8.30 2.49 -16.51
C HIS A 107 9.60 1.81 -17.00
N ASP A 108 10.36 2.49 -17.85
CA ASP A 108 11.65 2.02 -18.38
C ASP A 108 12.87 2.56 -17.61
N VAL A 109 12.68 3.30 -16.52
CA VAL A 109 13.80 3.80 -15.72
C VAL A 109 14.53 2.62 -15.06
N VAL A 110 15.84 2.55 -15.29
CA VAL A 110 16.70 1.58 -14.62
C VAL A 110 16.84 1.97 -13.15
N LEU A 111 16.23 1.18 -12.27
CA LEU A 111 16.36 1.32 -10.83
C LEU A 111 17.70 0.70 -10.37
N ILE A 112 18.22 1.23 -9.26
CA ILE A 112 19.50 0.78 -8.70
C ILE A 112 19.36 -0.69 -8.26
N ASP A 113 20.22 -1.55 -8.81
CA ASP A 113 20.32 -2.96 -8.46
C ASP A 113 21.72 -3.30 -7.96
N THR A 114 21.90 -3.37 -6.64
CA THR A 114 23.18 -3.70 -6.04
C THR A 114 23.34 -5.21 -5.82
N PRO A 115 24.57 -5.75 -5.70
CA PRO A 115 24.78 -7.14 -5.35
C PRO A 115 24.07 -7.58 -4.06
N GLU A 116 23.93 -6.68 -3.09
CA GLU A 116 23.21 -6.94 -1.83
C GLU A 116 21.70 -7.08 -2.06
N LEU A 117 21.10 -6.24 -2.92
CA LEU A 117 19.70 -6.37 -3.32
C LEU A 117 19.46 -7.68 -4.08
N ALA A 118 20.35 -8.04 -4.99
CA ALA A 118 20.30 -9.29 -5.71
C ALA A 118 20.38 -10.51 -4.77
N ALA A 119 21.30 -10.48 -3.80
CA ALA A 119 21.43 -11.52 -2.79
C ALA A 119 20.21 -11.60 -1.85
N TYR A 120 19.62 -10.45 -1.48
CA TYR A 120 18.43 -10.42 -0.64
C TYR A 120 17.23 -11.02 -1.35
N ARG A 121 16.96 -10.59 -2.59
CA ARG A 121 15.79 -11.02 -3.34
C ARG A 121 15.85 -12.50 -3.76
N ALA A 122 17.05 -13.08 -3.83
CA ALA A 122 17.25 -14.51 -4.05
C ALA A 122 16.66 -15.42 -2.95
N LYS A 123 16.36 -14.87 -1.76
CA LYS A 123 15.70 -15.61 -0.67
C LYS A 123 14.24 -15.97 -0.95
N TYR A 124 13.59 -15.27 -1.87
CA TYR A 124 12.21 -15.50 -2.28
C TYR A 124 12.15 -16.55 -3.40
N SER A 125 12.61 -17.78 -3.11
CA SER A 125 12.81 -18.83 -4.12
C SER A 125 11.54 -19.18 -4.89
N GLU A 126 10.40 -19.18 -4.19
CA GLU A 126 9.09 -19.57 -4.70
C GLU A 126 8.31 -18.42 -5.36
N HIS A 127 8.86 -17.20 -5.38
CA HIS A 127 8.16 -16.01 -5.88
C HIS A 127 8.93 -15.39 -7.05
N PRO A 128 8.56 -15.70 -8.32
CA PRO A 128 9.32 -15.29 -9.50
C PRO A 128 9.47 -13.77 -9.63
N ASN A 129 8.42 -13.00 -9.29
CA ASN A 129 8.46 -11.55 -9.40
C ASN A 129 9.38 -10.91 -8.35
N ALA A 130 9.38 -11.42 -7.11
CA ALA A 130 10.32 -10.99 -6.09
C ALA A 130 11.80 -11.18 -6.50
N ARG A 131 12.12 -12.09 -7.43
CA ARG A 131 13.50 -12.36 -7.87
C ARG A 131 13.99 -11.47 -9.01
N ARG A 132 13.10 -10.73 -9.67
CA ARG A 132 13.46 -9.84 -10.78
C ARG A 132 14.33 -8.68 -10.29
N PRO A 133 15.24 -8.14 -11.11
CA PRO A 133 15.81 -6.82 -10.86
C PRO A 133 14.69 -5.80 -10.57
N PRO A 134 14.93 -4.79 -9.72
CA PRO A 134 13.93 -3.78 -9.39
C PRO A 134 13.35 -3.11 -10.63
N PHE A 135 12.04 -2.87 -10.64
CA PHE A 135 11.34 -2.26 -11.77
C PHE A 135 10.26 -1.29 -11.32
N VAL A 136 9.79 -0.46 -12.25
CA VAL A 136 8.66 0.44 -12.01
C VAL A 136 7.37 -0.26 -12.42
N LEU A 137 6.35 -0.17 -11.56
CA LEU A 137 5.04 -0.79 -11.77
C LEU A 137 3.90 0.16 -11.37
N GLN A 138 2.67 -0.28 -11.59
CA GLN A 138 1.49 0.33 -11.00
C GLN A 138 0.89 -0.63 -9.98
N GLY A 139 0.46 -0.09 -8.83
CA GLY A 139 -0.12 -0.87 -7.74
C GLY A 139 -0.66 0.07 -6.68
N ASP A 140 -1.77 -0.29 -6.06
CA ASP A 140 -2.43 0.56 -5.06
C ASP A 140 -1.73 0.44 -3.70
N SER A 141 -1.86 1.48 -2.88
CA SER A 141 -1.18 1.55 -1.59
C SER A 141 -2.13 1.26 -0.43
N LEU A 142 -1.73 0.39 0.49
CA LEU A 142 -2.41 0.18 1.76
C LEU A 142 -1.63 0.89 2.88
N GLY A 143 -2.22 1.93 3.47
CA GLY A 143 -1.67 2.61 4.63
C GLY A 143 -2.12 1.93 5.92
N SER A 144 -1.19 1.64 6.82
CA SER A 144 -1.50 1.09 8.14
C SER A 144 -0.48 1.54 9.18
N SER A 145 -0.91 1.61 10.43
CA SER A 145 -0.09 1.88 11.62
C SER A 145 0.46 0.59 12.24
N THR A 146 0.12 -0.58 11.67
CA THR A 146 0.61 -1.89 12.09
C THR A 146 1.55 -2.46 11.04
N PHE A 147 2.71 -2.95 11.45
CA PHE A 147 3.58 -3.78 10.61
C PHE A 147 3.26 -5.25 10.85
N TRP A 148 3.07 -6.01 9.78
CA TRP A 148 2.85 -7.45 9.85
C TRP A 148 3.78 -8.20 8.90
N HIS A 149 4.06 -9.45 9.25
CA HIS A 149 4.86 -10.37 8.45
C HIS A 149 4.36 -11.79 8.68
N GLY A 150 4.60 -12.67 7.71
CA GLY A 150 4.39 -14.11 7.85
C GLY A 150 3.46 -14.67 6.78
N ARG A 151 3.65 -15.95 6.44
CA ARG A 151 3.00 -16.68 5.34
C ARG A 151 1.45 -16.61 5.30
N ILE A 152 0.81 -16.28 6.42
CA ILE A 152 -0.66 -16.21 6.51
C ILE A 152 -1.16 -14.77 6.32
N LEU A 153 -0.37 -13.78 6.73
CA LEU A 153 -0.73 -12.35 6.67
C LEU A 153 -0.05 -11.61 5.51
N ASN A 154 0.74 -12.32 4.71
CA ASN A 154 1.53 -11.84 3.58
C ASN A 154 1.48 -12.86 2.47
#